data_AF-A0A7Y4WH75-F1
#
_entry.id   AF-A0A7Y4WH75-F1
#
_cell.length_a   1.000
_cell.length_b   1.000
_cell.length_c   1.000
_cell.angle_alpha   90.00
_cell.angle_beta   90.00
_cell.angle_gamma   90.00
#
_symmetry.space_group_name_H-M   'P 1'
#
loop_
_entity.id
_entity.type
_entity.pdbx_description
1 polymer ?
#
loop_
_entity_poly.entity_id
_entity_poly.type
_entity_poly.pdbx_seq_one_letter_code
_entity_poly.pdbx_strand_id
1 'polypeptide(L)'
;MLALLLGVLLASQGQCLPASIARLSQASVLASRLDIAGAVALLRDAADCDDAKVNGLYLQGLLDAGAAARVGGTAEALAPVRKAIAALEVIAGSQLGPAEIARLTLRAAAAASQTERDEMRLYLESAVRMETLLASIGQRPVLVVPAMEVAGSLWLQVDRYAEAQRAYQDAAKQHGMSLATTFGLARTSSRLGDTATACRGYRAFLEGWGSAFVESPEIVEARTYLSRLECMTPPGQP
;
A
#
# COMPACT_ATOMS: atom_id res chain seq x y z
N MET A 1 56.52 4.95 13.86
CA MET A 1 55.26 4.28 14.23
C MET A 1 54.13 5.29 14.03
N LEU A 2 53.56 5.30 12.83
CA LEU A 2 52.51 6.24 12.42
C LEU A 2 51.17 5.52 12.56
N ALA A 3 50.41 5.85 13.59
CA ALA A 3 49.04 5.35 13.75
C ALA A 3 48.12 6.19 12.86
N LEU A 4 47.74 5.64 11.71
CA LEU A 4 46.70 6.21 10.85
C LEU A 4 45.34 6.08 11.56
N LEU A 5 44.82 7.21 12.02
CA LEU A 5 43.43 7.41 12.41
C LEU A 5 42.54 7.22 11.16
N LEU A 6 41.98 6.01 11.00
CA LEU A 6 40.88 5.76 10.08
C LEU A 6 39.61 6.35 10.70
N GLY A 7 39.38 7.65 10.45
CA GLY A 7 38.15 8.33 10.79
C GLY A 7 36.99 7.74 10.01
N VAL A 8 36.12 7.01 10.71
CA VAL A 8 34.85 6.51 10.21
C VAL A 8 33.95 7.72 9.90
N LEU A 9 33.98 8.18 8.65
CA LEU A 9 32.94 9.02 8.06
C LEU A 9 31.72 8.12 7.79
N LEU A 10 30.98 7.78 8.84
CA LEU A 10 29.59 7.38 8.68
C LEU A 10 28.85 8.63 8.21
N ALA A 11 28.67 8.74 6.89
CA ALA A 11 27.80 9.71 6.27
C ALA A 11 26.46 9.68 7.02
N SER A 12 26.13 10.81 7.63
CA SER A 12 24.85 11.06 8.30
C SER A 12 23.73 10.98 7.26
N GLN A 13 23.24 9.78 6.96
CA GLN A 13 21.93 9.65 6.36
C GLN A 13 20.93 10.21 7.37
N GLY A 14 20.17 11.23 6.93
CA GLY A 14 19.44 12.18 7.76
C GLY A 14 18.66 11.49 8.88
N GLN A 15 19.11 11.67 10.12
CA GLN A 15 18.40 11.14 11.28
C GLN A 15 17.10 11.93 11.44
N CYS A 16 15.97 11.27 11.23
CA CYS A 16 14.67 11.85 11.56
C CYS A 16 14.66 12.33 13.00
N LEU A 17 14.06 13.50 13.26
CA LEU A 17 13.79 13.91 14.63
C LEU A 17 12.85 12.89 15.29
N PRO A 18 12.94 12.67 16.62
CA PRO A 18 12.09 11.72 17.32
C PRO A 18 10.58 11.94 17.09
N ALA A 19 10.16 13.19 16.91
CA ALA A 19 8.77 13.53 16.61
C ALA A 19 8.30 12.94 15.27
N SER A 20 9.17 12.88 14.27
CA SER A 20 8.81 12.38 12.93
C SER A 20 8.89 10.86 12.84
N ILE A 21 9.77 10.24 13.61
CA ILE A 21 9.73 8.79 13.86
C ILE A 21 8.40 8.41 14.52
N ALA A 22 7.96 9.16 15.53
CA ALA A 22 6.68 8.92 16.19
C ALA A 22 5.50 9.08 15.23
N ARG A 23 5.50 10.11 14.37
CA ARG A 23 4.47 10.32 13.34
C ARG A 23 4.46 9.22 12.28
N LEU A 24 5.62 8.78 11.79
CA LEU A 24 5.74 7.64 10.87
C LEU A 24 5.15 6.36 11.47
N SER A 25 5.47 6.07 12.74
CA SER A 25 4.92 4.92 13.45
C SER A 25 3.39 5.00 13.59
N GLN A 26 2.86 6.17 13.97
CA GLN A 26 1.41 6.39 14.06
C GLN A 26 0.72 6.32 12.69
N ALA A 27 1.33 6.88 11.64
CA ALA A 27 0.83 6.78 10.28
C ALA A 27 0.80 5.31 9.80
N SER A 28 1.81 4.51 10.17
CA SER A 28 1.80 3.07 9.90
C SER A 28 0.64 2.35 10.58
N VAL A 29 0.36 2.69 11.84
CA VAL A 29 -0.80 2.15 12.57
C VAL A 29 -2.11 2.53 11.86
N LEU A 30 -2.29 3.79 11.46
CA LEU A 30 -3.49 4.23 10.74
C LEU A 30 -3.64 3.53 9.39
N ALA A 31 -2.58 3.46 8.59
CA ALA A 31 -2.61 2.77 7.31
C ALA A 31 -2.86 1.26 7.44
N SER A 32 -2.34 0.62 8.50
CA SER A 32 -2.62 -0.80 8.81
C SER A 32 -4.11 -1.05 9.10
N ARG A 33 -4.83 0.00 9.51
CA ARG A 33 -6.29 0.03 9.69
C ARG A 33 -7.00 0.66 8.50
N LEU A 34 -6.38 0.66 7.33
CA LEU A 34 -6.94 1.20 6.08
C LEU A 34 -7.29 2.70 6.13
N ASP A 35 -6.89 3.43 7.17
CA ASP A 35 -7.07 4.88 7.29
C ASP A 35 -5.90 5.62 6.63
N ILE A 36 -5.83 5.53 5.30
CA ILE A 36 -4.80 6.19 4.50
C ILE A 36 -4.92 7.72 4.60
N ALA A 37 -6.14 8.25 4.69
CA ALA A 37 -6.38 9.69 4.82
C ALA A 37 -5.83 10.24 6.15
N GLY A 38 -6.08 9.55 7.26
CA GLY A 38 -5.51 9.87 8.57
C GLY A 38 -3.98 9.75 8.57
N ALA A 39 -3.43 8.70 7.96
CA ALA A 39 -1.98 8.54 7.81
C ALA A 39 -1.34 9.71 7.04
N VAL A 40 -1.96 10.16 5.95
CA VAL A 40 -1.52 11.35 5.20
C VAL A 40 -1.59 12.61 6.03
N ALA A 41 -2.67 12.81 6.79
CA ALA A 41 -2.82 13.98 7.65
C ALA A 41 -1.70 14.06 8.71
N LEU A 42 -1.31 12.92 9.29
CA LEU A 42 -0.18 12.85 10.23
C LEU A 42 1.16 13.21 9.59
N LEU A 43 1.40 12.78 8.35
CA LEU A 43 2.69 12.96 7.67
C LEU A 43 2.86 14.32 6.98
N ARG A 44 1.77 15.07 6.76
CA ARG A 44 1.81 16.39 6.13
C ARG A 44 2.76 17.36 6.83
N ASP A 45 2.83 17.28 8.16
CA ASP A 45 3.65 18.17 9.00
C ASP A 45 5.01 17.55 9.40
N ALA A 46 5.31 16.34 8.92
CA ALA A 46 6.53 15.58 9.23
C ALA A 46 7.61 15.75 8.14
N ALA A 47 7.81 16.97 7.62
CA ALA A 47 8.66 17.22 6.46
C ALA A 47 10.17 17.34 6.78
N ASP A 48 10.56 17.13 8.03
CA ASP A 48 11.93 17.29 8.54
C ASP A 48 12.84 16.09 8.27
N CYS A 49 12.32 14.98 7.72
CA CYS A 49 13.17 13.91 7.18
C CYS A 49 12.61 13.26 5.91
N ASP A 50 13.52 12.68 5.13
CA ASP A 50 13.21 12.12 3.82
C ASP A 50 12.24 10.93 3.92
N ASP A 51 12.33 10.08 4.93
CA ASP A 51 11.43 8.93 5.09
C ASP A 51 9.97 9.38 5.28
N ALA A 52 9.74 10.37 6.15
CA ALA A 52 8.42 10.92 6.40
C ALA A 52 7.87 11.67 5.18
N LYS A 53 8.74 12.42 4.49
CA LYS A 53 8.40 13.09 3.24
C LYS A 53 8.05 12.12 2.11
N VAL A 54 8.83 11.05 1.92
CA VAL A 54 8.57 10.01 0.92
C VAL A 54 7.24 9.33 1.20
N ASN A 55 6.98 8.93 2.45
CA ASN A 55 5.72 8.31 2.83
C ASN A 55 4.53 9.26 2.67
N GLY A 56 4.67 10.54 3.04
CA GLY A 56 3.62 11.54 2.85
C GLY A 56 3.26 11.73 1.39
N LEU A 57 4.26 11.88 0.51
CA LEU A 57 4.06 11.99 -0.95
C LEU A 57 3.44 10.72 -1.53
N TYR A 58 3.91 9.56 -1.10
CA TYR A 58 3.44 8.26 -1.56
C TYR A 58 1.97 8.03 -1.20
N LEU A 59 1.59 8.15 0.08
CA LEU A 59 0.22 7.90 0.52
C LEU A 59 -0.76 8.94 -0.06
N GLN A 60 -0.36 10.21 -0.15
CA GLN A 60 -1.18 11.24 -0.81
C GLN A 60 -1.37 10.91 -2.29
N GLY A 61 -0.30 10.49 -2.98
CA GLY A 61 -0.37 10.08 -4.38
C GLY A 61 -1.30 8.89 -4.62
N LEU A 62 -1.37 7.92 -3.70
CA LEU A 62 -2.31 6.80 -3.76
C LEU A 62 -3.76 7.27 -3.60
N LEU A 63 -4.04 8.18 -2.66
CA LEU A 63 -5.36 8.79 -2.49
C LEU A 63 -5.79 9.56 -3.75
N ASP A 64 -4.87 10.35 -4.31
CA ASP A 64 -5.11 11.15 -5.51
C ASP A 64 -5.35 10.25 -6.74
N ALA A 65 -4.61 9.15 -6.88
CA ALA A 65 -4.84 8.17 -7.94
C ALA A 65 -6.21 7.49 -7.81
N GLY A 66 -6.58 7.06 -6.59
CA GLY A 66 -7.91 6.50 -6.33
C GLY A 66 -9.04 7.50 -6.62
N ALA A 67 -8.84 8.79 -6.32
CA ALA A 67 -9.77 9.84 -6.69
C ALA A 67 -9.85 10.05 -8.21
N ALA A 68 -8.71 10.05 -8.91
CA ALA A 68 -8.65 10.18 -10.36
C ALA A 68 -9.34 9.01 -11.07
N ALA A 69 -9.16 7.78 -10.59
CA ALA A 69 -9.81 6.59 -11.15
C ALA A 69 -11.35 6.71 -11.17
N ARG A 70 -11.96 7.30 -10.12
CA ARG A 70 -13.42 7.51 -10.03
C ARG A 70 -13.98 8.46 -11.10
N VAL A 71 -13.12 9.28 -11.70
CA VAL A 71 -13.49 10.23 -12.76
C VAL A 71 -12.82 9.88 -14.10
N GLY A 72 -12.41 8.61 -14.27
CA GLY A 72 -11.85 8.10 -15.53
C GLY A 72 -10.38 8.44 -15.80
N GLY A 73 -9.64 8.90 -14.80
CA GLY A 73 -8.19 9.08 -14.90
C GLY A 73 -7.76 10.18 -15.89
N THR A 74 -8.55 11.25 -16.02
CA THR A 74 -8.22 12.35 -16.93
C THR A 74 -6.86 12.97 -16.62
N ALA A 75 -6.26 13.63 -17.61
CA ALA A 75 -4.98 14.30 -17.43
C ALA A 75 -5.03 15.31 -16.27
N GLU A 76 -6.12 16.07 -16.13
CA GLU A 76 -6.33 17.02 -15.04
C GLU A 76 -6.42 16.31 -13.68
N ALA A 77 -7.25 15.27 -13.57
CA ALA A 77 -7.41 14.52 -12.33
C ALA A 77 -6.11 13.85 -11.85
N LEU A 78 -5.22 13.46 -12.78
CA LEU A 78 -3.90 12.89 -12.46
C LEU A 78 -2.79 13.93 -12.24
N ALA A 79 -3.06 15.22 -12.35
CA ALA A 79 -2.03 16.25 -12.13
C ALA A 79 -1.39 16.17 -10.72
N PRO A 80 -2.14 15.95 -9.62
CA PRO A 80 -1.55 15.76 -8.30
C PRO A 80 -0.64 14.53 -8.22
N VAL A 81 -1.05 13.40 -8.82
CA VAL A 81 -0.24 12.17 -8.86
C VAL A 81 1.08 12.40 -9.60
N ARG A 82 1.05 13.09 -10.76
CA ARG A 82 2.26 13.44 -11.51
C ARG A 82 3.20 14.34 -10.71
N LYS A 83 2.66 15.28 -9.94
CA LYS A 83 3.45 16.15 -9.04
C LYS A 83 4.15 15.32 -7.96
N ALA A 84 3.46 14.35 -7.35
CA ALA A 84 4.05 13.45 -6.36
C ALA A 84 5.16 12.57 -6.98
N ILE A 85 4.92 12.01 -8.18
CA ILE A 85 5.93 11.24 -8.93
C ILE A 85 7.18 12.08 -9.19
N ALA A 86 7.04 13.32 -9.66
CA ALA A 86 8.17 14.20 -9.93
C ALA A 86 8.95 14.56 -8.65
N ALA A 87 8.26 14.79 -7.53
CA ALA A 87 8.90 15.04 -6.25
C ALA A 87 9.68 13.81 -5.74
N LEU A 88 9.11 12.61 -5.88
CA LEU A 88 9.78 11.35 -5.53
C LEU A 88 10.99 11.07 -6.45
N GLU A 89 10.93 11.44 -7.72
CA GLU A 89 12.04 11.33 -8.67
C GLU A 89 13.24 12.17 -8.23
N VAL A 90 12.99 13.41 -7.78
CA VAL A 90 14.03 14.28 -7.22
C VAL A 90 14.66 13.67 -5.96
N ILE A 91 13.86 13.08 -5.07
CA ILE A 91 14.36 12.45 -3.83
C ILE A 91 15.15 11.17 -4.15
N ALA A 92 14.65 10.34 -5.06
CA ALA A 92 15.29 9.09 -5.45
C ALA A 92 16.64 9.33 -6.16
N GLY A 93 16.72 10.36 -7.00
CA GLY A 93 17.88 10.59 -7.86
C GLY A 93 18.16 9.36 -8.72
N SER A 94 19.32 8.73 -8.54
CA SER A 94 19.69 7.46 -9.20
C SER A 94 19.80 6.29 -8.22
N GLN A 95 19.29 6.44 -6.99
CA GLN A 95 19.42 5.44 -5.94
C GLN A 95 18.23 4.47 -5.92
N LEU A 96 18.54 3.20 -5.64
CA LEU A 96 17.53 2.23 -5.25
C LEU A 96 17.09 2.53 -3.81
N GLY A 97 15.78 2.54 -3.55
CA GLY A 97 15.28 2.81 -2.20
C GLY A 97 13.78 3.08 -2.15
N PRO A 98 13.26 3.46 -0.97
CA PRO A 98 11.82 3.70 -0.76
C PRO A 98 11.23 4.74 -1.71
N ALA A 99 11.95 5.82 -2.02
CA ALA A 99 11.48 6.86 -2.94
C ALA A 99 11.26 6.33 -4.37
N GLU A 100 12.17 5.49 -4.87
CA GLU A 100 12.06 4.88 -6.20
C GLU A 100 10.92 3.85 -6.25
N ILE A 101 10.78 3.03 -5.21
CA ILE A 101 9.65 2.09 -5.08
C ILE A 101 8.32 2.87 -5.09
N ALA A 102 8.20 3.90 -4.25
CA ALA A 102 7.01 4.75 -4.21
C ALA A 102 6.71 5.40 -5.57
N ARG A 103 7.74 5.91 -6.26
CA ARG A 103 7.61 6.52 -7.59
C ARG A 103 7.06 5.52 -8.61
N LEU A 104 7.60 4.31 -8.66
CA LEU A 104 7.14 3.24 -9.56
C LEU A 104 5.71 2.83 -9.22
N THR A 105 5.38 2.65 -7.93
CA THR A 105 4.03 2.32 -7.49
C THR A 105 3.02 3.41 -7.87
N LEU A 106 3.36 4.70 -7.75
CA LEU A 106 2.47 5.79 -8.18
C LEU A 106 2.31 5.86 -9.70
N ARG A 107 3.35 5.53 -10.48
CA ARG A 107 3.22 5.40 -11.95
C ARG A 107 2.25 4.27 -12.31
N ALA A 108 2.33 3.14 -11.62
CA ALA A 108 1.35 2.06 -11.77
C ALA A 108 -0.07 2.51 -11.40
N ALA A 109 -0.26 3.20 -10.27
CA ALA A 109 -1.57 3.68 -9.82
C ALA A 109 -2.18 4.69 -10.82
N ALA A 110 -1.36 5.58 -11.40
CA ALA A 110 -1.79 6.48 -12.46
C ALA A 110 -2.23 5.72 -13.72
N ALA A 111 -1.49 4.68 -14.13
CA ALA A 111 -1.86 3.83 -15.26
C ALA A 111 -3.16 3.04 -14.99
N ALA A 112 -3.32 2.48 -13.78
CA ALA A 112 -4.54 1.80 -13.35
C ALA A 112 -5.77 2.71 -13.36
N SER A 113 -5.58 4.01 -13.12
CA SER A 113 -6.65 5.02 -13.15
C SER A 113 -7.21 5.27 -14.56
N GLN A 114 -6.49 4.84 -15.60
CA GLN A 114 -6.81 5.04 -17.02
C GLN A 114 -7.16 3.72 -17.73
N THR A 115 -7.94 2.85 -17.08
CA THR A 115 -8.49 1.58 -17.62
C THR A 115 -7.45 0.50 -18.00
N GLU A 116 -6.55 0.12 -17.08
CA GLU A 116 -5.45 -0.85 -17.28
C GLU A 116 -4.62 -0.58 -18.53
N ARG A 117 -3.56 0.21 -18.38
CA ARG A 117 -2.55 0.28 -19.44
C ARG A 117 -1.47 -0.78 -19.24
N ASP A 118 -0.90 -1.29 -20.32
CA ASP A 118 0.16 -2.31 -20.27
C ASP A 118 1.35 -1.87 -19.39
N GLU A 119 1.63 -0.57 -19.31
CA GLU A 119 2.70 -0.02 -18.47
C GLU A 119 2.44 -0.20 -16.98
N MET A 120 1.17 -0.34 -16.54
CA MET A 120 0.83 -0.61 -15.14
C MET A 120 1.56 -1.86 -14.64
N ARG A 121 1.55 -2.94 -15.43
CA ARG A 121 2.22 -4.20 -15.07
C ARG A 121 3.72 -3.98 -14.88
N LEU A 122 4.35 -3.32 -15.84
CA LEU A 122 5.80 -3.08 -15.84
C LEU A 122 6.23 -2.29 -14.61
N TYR A 123 5.47 -1.25 -14.25
CA TYR A 123 5.76 -0.45 -13.06
C TYR A 123 5.55 -1.25 -11.77
N LEU A 124 4.46 -2.03 -11.67
CA LEU A 124 4.20 -2.87 -10.51
C LEU A 124 5.27 -3.95 -10.30
N GLU A 125 5.62 -4.67 -11.35
CA GLU A 125 6.64 -5.72 -11.28
C GLU A 125 8.01 -5.13 -10.89
N SER A 126 8.33 -3.94 -11.38
CA SER A 126 9.56 -3.23 -11.01
C SER A 126 9.55 -2.82 -9.54
N ALA A 127 8.46 -2.23 -9.05
CA ALA A 127 8.31 -1.82 -7.65
C ALA A 127 8.40 -3.01 -6.70
N VAL A 128 7.65 -4.08 -6.97
CA VAL A 128 7.62 -5.32 -6.15
C VAL A 128 8.97 -6.02 -6.16
N ARG A 129 9.64 -6.12 -7.31
CA ARG A 129 10.99 -6.70 -7.41
C ARG A 129 11.99 -5.93 -6.56
N MET A 130 11.94 -4.59 -6.61
CA MET A 130 12.83 -3.75 -5.82
C MET A 130 12.56 -3.87 -4.32
N GLU A 131 11.29 -3.86 -3.91
CA GLU A 131 10.88 -4.08 -2.52
C GLU A 131 11.36 -5.45 -2.01
N THR A 132 11.19 -6.51 -2.81
CA THR A 132 11.64 -7.86 -2.49
C THR A 132 13.16 -7.94 -2.36
N LEU A 133 13.89 -7.28 -3.28
CA LEU A 133 15.36 -7.24 -3.24
C LEU A 133 15.85 -6.57 -1.96
N LEU A 134 15.32 -5.39 -1.61
CA LEU A 134 15.67 -4.70 -0.38
C LEU A 134 15.38 -5.58 0.84
N ALA A 135 14.19 -6.20 0.90
CA ALA A 135 13.84 -7.11 1.99
C ALA A 135 14.81 -8.31 2.10
N SER A 136 15.27 -8.86 0.98
CA SER A 136 16.19 -10.02 0.95
C SER A 136 17.58 -9.71 1.51
N ILE A 137 18.01 -8.45 1.46
CA ILE A 137 19.29 -7.99 2.04
C ILE A 137 19.11 -7.39 3.43
N GLY A 138 17.96 -7.62 4.08
CA GLY A 138 17.64 -7.13 5.42
C GLY A 138 17.26 -5.64 5.48
N GLN A 139 17.17 -4.96 4.34
CA GLN A 139 16.71 -3.58 4.26
C GLN A 139 15.21 -3.59 3.97
N ARG A 140 14.35 -3.59 4.99
CA ARG A 140 12.92 -3.46 4.71
C ARG A 140 12.63 -2.06 4.17
N PRO A 141 12.02 -1.89 2.98
CA PRO A 141 11.62 -0.57 2.54
C PRO A 141 10.64 0.03 3.55
N VAL A 142 10.89 1.28 3.93
CA VAL A 142 10.17 1.99 5.00
C VAL A 142 8.82 2.55 4.49
N LEU A 143 8.25 1.95 3.43
CA LEU A 143 6.94 2.39 2.96
C LEU A 143 5.87 1.90 3.92
N VAL A 144 5.03 2.84 4.36
CA VAL A 144 3.92 2.61 5.27
C VAL A 144 2.92 1.60 4.71
N VAL A 145 2.72 1.59 3.39
CA VAL A 145 1.96 0.55 2.67
C VAL A 145 2.88 -0.11 1.65
N PRO A 146 3.22 -1.41 1.81
CA PRO A 146 4.11 -2.11 0.90
C PRO A 146 3.61 -2.09 -0.56
N ALA A 147 4.54 -2.04 -1.51
CA ALA A 147 4.20 -2.05 -2.93
C ALA A 147 3.46 -3.33 -3.34
N MET A 148 3.79 -4.47 -2.72
CA MET A 148 3.08 -5.74 -2.91
C MET A 148 1.60 -5.67 -2.52
N GLU A 149 1.25 -4.97 -1.44
CA GLU A 149 -0.16 -4.79 -1.04
C GLU A 149 -0.90 -3.86 -2.01
N VAL A 150 -0.23 -2.80 -2.47
CA VAL A 150 -0.79 -1.92 -3.49
C VAL A 150 -0.98 -2.66 -4.82
N ALA A 151 -0.08 -3.56 -5.20
CA ALA A 151 -0.21 -4.36 -6.42
C ALA A 151 -1.52 -5.15 -6.44
N GLY A 152 -1.87 -5.83 -5.35
CA GLY A 152 -3.16 -6.53 -5.23
C GLY A 152 -4.35 -5.59 -5.41
N SER A 153 -4.28 -4.39 -4.82
CA SER A 153 -5.35 -3.39 -4.89
C SER A 153 -5.52 -2.81 -6.29
N LEU A 154 -4.41 -2.54 -6.99
CA LEU A 154 -4.46 -2.03 -8.36
C LEU A 154 -4.95 -3.09 -9.35
N TRP A 155 -4.53 -4.35 -9.22
CA TRP A 155 -5.09 -5.44 -10.05
C TRP A 155 -6.58 -5.63 -9.83
N LEU A 156 -7.04 -5.53 -8.57
CA LEU A 156 -8.45 -5.59 -8.23
C LEU A 156 -9.23 -4.42 -8.85
N GLN A 157 -8.64 -3.21 -8.85
CA GLN A 157 -9.24 -2.01 -9.44
C GLN A 157 -9.49 -2.14 -10.95
N VAL A 158 -8.62 -2.86 -11.66
CA VAL A 158 -8.73 -3.07 -13.11
C VAL A 158 -9.38 -4.42 -13.48
N ASP A 159 -10.13 -5.00 -12.55
CA ASP A 159 -10.88 -6.25 -12.76
C ASP A 159 -10.02 -7.48 -13.14
N ARG A 160 -8.71 -7.44 -12.82
CA ARG A 160 -7.76 -8.54 -12.98
C ARG A 160 -7.70 -9.38 -11.72
N TYR A 161 -8.80 -10.05 -11.41
CA TYR A 161 -9.01 -10.70 -10.11
C TYR A 161 -8.03 -11.85 -9.83
N ALA A 162 -7.60 -12.61 -10.85
CA ALA A 162 -6.62 -13.68 -10.66
C ALA A 162 -5.23 -13.10 -10.31
N GLU A 163 -4.82 -12.02 -10.97
CA GLU A 163 -3.61 -11.26 -10.65
C GLU A 163 -3.68 -10.64 -9.25
N ALA A 164 -4.83 -10.05 -8.90
CA ALA A 164 -5.06 -9.48 -7.57
C ALA A 164 -4.91 -10.54 -6.46
N GLN A 165 -5.51 -11.72 -6.66
CA GLN A 165 -5.44 -12.81 -5.69
C GLN A 165 -3.99 -13.25 -5.47
N ARG A 166 -3.23 -13.46 -6.55
CA ARG A 166 -1.81 -13.82 -6.48
C ARG A 166 -0.99 -12.75 -5.75
N ALA A 167 -1.17 -11.47 -6.10
CA ALA A 167 -0.44 -10.37 -5.49
C ALA A 167 -0.71 -10.27 -3.98
N TYR A 168 -1.96 -10.39 -3.52
CA TYR A 168 -2.26 -10.40 -2.09
C TYR A 168 -1.72 -11.64 -1.37
N GLN A 169 -1.76 -12.81 -2.00
CA GLN A 169 -1.17 -14.03 -1.43
C GLN A 169 0.34 -13.89 -1.29
N ASP A 170 1.02 -13.32 -2.28
CA ASP A 170 2.46 -13.11 -2.22
C ASP A 170 2.82 -12.05 -1.18
N ALA A 171 2.04 -10.96 -1.07
CA ALA A 171 2.19 -9.98 0.00
C ALA A 171 2.06 -10.64 1.38
N ALA A 172 1.04 -11.50 1.57
CA ALA A 172 0.83 -12.22 2.82
C ALA A 172 1.96 -13.21 3.15
N LYS A 173 2.55 -13.88 2.15
CA LYS A 173 3.72 -14.76 2.36
C LYS A 173 4.95 -13.96 2.80
N GLN A 174 5.16 -12.79 2.19
CA GLN A 174 6.37 -11.99 2.40
C GLN A 174 6.30 -11.16 3.69
N HIS A 175 5.14 -10.59 4.01
CA HIS A 175 4.97 -9.62 5.10
C HIS A 175 4.07 -10.13 6.24
N GLY A 176 3.45 -11.30 6.08
CA GLY A 176 2.40 -11.79 6.96
C GLY A 176 1.02 -11.26 6.57
N MET A 177 -0.03 -11.81 7.18
CA MET A 177 -1.40 -11.36 6.96
C MET A 177 -1.63 -10.00 7.63
N SER A 178 -2.05 -9.00 6.84
CA SER A 178 -2.51 -7.70 7.32
C SER A 178 -4.03 -7.56 7.13
N LEU A 179 -4.64 -6.51 7.70
CA LEU A 179 -6.05 -6.21 7.42
C LEU A 179 -6.27 -5.93 5.94
N ALA A 180 -5.32 -5.24 5.29
CA ALA A 180 -5.36 -4.95 3.86
C ALA A 180 -5.33 -6.22 3.00
N THR A 181 -4.40 -7.15 3.26
CA THR A 181 -4.35 -8.42 2.51
C THR A 181 -5.58 -9.29 2.78
N THR A 182 -6.05 -9.35 4.04
CA THR A 182 -7.24 -10.12 4.42
C THR A 182 -8.48 -9.61 3.70
N PHE A 183 -8.70 -8.30 3.73
CA PHE A 183 -9.83 -7.66 3.05
C PHE A 183 -9.71 -7.79 1.53
N GLY A 184 -8.53 -7.53 0.97
CA GLY A 184 -8.26 -7.66 -0.46
C GLY A 184 -8.51 -9.06 -1.00
N LEU A 185 -8.08 -10.10 -0.28
CA LEU A 185 -8.36 -11.50 -0.63
C LEU A 185 -9.86 -11.81 -0.55
N ALA A 186 -10.57 -11.30 0.45
CA ALA A 186 -12.03 -11.49 0.58
C ALA A 186 -12.79 -10.87 -0.62
N ARG A 187 -12.46 -9.63 -0.98
CA ARG A 187 -13.03 -8.94 -2.16
C ARG A 187 -12.73 -9.70 -3.44
N THR A 188 -11.49 -10.15 -3.60
CA THR A 188 -11.06 -10.86 -4.79
C THR A 188 -11.78 -12.21 -4.92
N SER A 189 -11.89 -12.98 -3.84
CA SER A 189 -12.68 -14.22 -3.82
C SER A 189 -14.15 -13.98 -4.15
N SER A 190 -14.73 -12.88 -3.65
CA SER A 190 -16.11 -12.50 -4.02
C SER A 190 -16.24 -12.24 -5.52
N ARG A 191 -15.29 -11.51 -6.14
CA ARG A 191 -15.29 -11.22 -7.57
C ARG A 191 -15.09 -12.46 -8.45
N LEU A 192 -14.35 -13.44 -7.93
CA LEU A 192 -14.15 -14.74 -8.58
C LEU A 192 -15.32 -15.73 -8.36
N GLY A 193 -16.36 -15.34 -7.61
CA GLY A 193 -17.50 -16.20 -7.30
C GLY A 193 -17.25 -17.25 -6.21
N ASP A 194 -16.07 -17.26 -5.58
CA ASP A 194 -15.77 -18.12 -4.44
C ASP A 194 -16.39 -17.55 -3.15
N THR A 195 -17.70 -17.75 -3.04
CA THR A 195 -18.52 -17.21 -1.95
C THR A 195 -18.05 -17.74 -0.60
N ALA A 196 -17.69 -19.02 -0.50
CA ALA A 196 -17.26 -19.62 0.76
C ALA A 196 -15.96 -18.98 1.29
N THR A 197 -14.98 -18.77 0.42
CA THR A 197 -13.73 -18.09 0.80
C THR A 197 -13.96 -16.61 1.09
N ALA A 198 -14.81 -15.93 0.32
CA ALA A 198 -15.18 -14.54 0.58
C ALA A 198 -15.83 -14.37 1.96
N CYS A 199 -16.80 -15.21 2.33
CA CYS A 199 -17.44 -15.16 3.64
C CYS A 199 -16.40 -15.38 4.77
N ARG A 200 -15.50 -16.36 4.65
CA ARG A 200 -14.43 -16.56 5.64
C ARG A 200 -13.50 -15.36 5.74
N GLY A 201 -13.08 -14.80 4.60
CA GLY A 201 -12.19 -13.64 4.55
C GLY A 201 -12.81 -12.39 5.18
N TYR A 202 -14.07 -12.08 4.89
CA TYR A 202 -14.75 -10.93 5.50
C TYR A 202 -14.98 -11.12 7.01
N ARG A 203 -15.26 -12.33 7.49
CA ARG A 203 -15.32 -12.60 8.94
C ARG A 203 -13.97 -12.36 9.59
N ALA A 204 -12.90 -12.93 9.04
CA ALA A 204 -11.54 -12.74 9.55
C ALA A 204 -11.11 -11.26 9.53
N PHE A 205 -11.52 -10.50 8.51
CA PHE A 205 -11.29 -9.06 8.45
C PHE A 205 -12.00 -8.32 9.60
N LEU A 206 -13.29 -8.58 9.84
CA LEU A 206 -14.03 -7.94 10.93
C LEU A 206 -13.51 -8.36 12.32
N GLU A 207 -13.12 -9.62 12.48
CA GLU A 207 -12.49 -10.13 13.70
C GLU A 207 -11.15 -9.42 13.97
N GLY A 208 -10.30 -9.30 12.95
CA GLY A 208 -9.02 -8.61 13.05
C GLY A 208 -9.16 -7.10 13.28
N TRP A 209 -10.24 -6.48 12.77
CA TRP A 209 -10.52 -5.06 12.98
C TRP A 209 -10.85 -4.73 14.44
N GLY A 210 -11.53 -5.66 15.14
CA GLY A 210 -11.94 -5.50 16.52
C GLY A 210 -13.10 -4.51 16.71
N SER A 211 -13.30 -4.06 17.95
CA SER A 211 -14.47 -3.24 18.37
C SER A 211 -14.29 -1.73 18.22
N ALA A 212 -13.24 -1.25 17.54
CA ALA A 212 -13.00 0.18 17.37
C ALA A 212 -14.08 0.83 16.48
N PHE A 213 -14.89 1.70 17.09
CA PHE A 213 -16.15 2.29 16.60
C PHE A 213 -16.03 3.33 15.46
N VAL A 214 -15.02 3.26 14.60
CA VAL A 214 -15.01 4.10 13.39
C VAL A 214 -15.56 3.29 12.24
N GLU A 215 -16.79 3.60 11.83
CA GLU A 215 -17.40 2.99 10.66
C GLU A 215 -16.63 3.44 9.40
N SER A 216 -15.97 2.50 8.74
CA SER A 216 -15.28 2.71 7.47
C SER A 216 -16.06 2.05 6.32
N PRO A 217 -15.88 2.50 5.06
CA PRO A 217 -16.50 1.85 3.90
C PRO A 217 -16.22 0.34 3.83
N GLU A 218 -15.04 -0.10 4.25
CA GLU A 218 -14.62 -1.50 4.25
C GLU A 218 -15.40 -2.34 5.28
N ILE A 219 -15.69 -1.78 6.46
CA ILE A 219 -16.54 -2.43 7.47
C ILE A 219 -17.96 -2.57 6.94
N VAL A 220 -18.49 -1.52 6.31
CA VAL A 220 -19.83 -1.54 5.70
C VAL A 220 -19.89 -2.61 4.62
N GLU A 221 -18.92 -2.63 3.69
CA GLU A 221 -18.82 -3.66 2.63
C GLU A 221 -18.79 -5.07 3.21
N ALA A 222 -17.94 -5.33 4.21
CA ALA A 222 -17.82 -6.64 4.83
C ALA A 222 -19.11 -7.10 5.52
N ARG A 223 -19.76 -6.21 6.30
CA ARG A 223 -21.04 -6.51 6.96
C ARG A 223 -22.16 -6.76 5.97
N THR A 224 -22.27 -5.94 4.93
CA THR A 224 -23.25 -6.13 3.85
C THR A 224 -23.02 -7.43 3.10
N TYR A 225 -21.76 -7.82 2.87
CA TYR A 225 -21.48 -9.11 2.24
C TYR A 225 -21.91 -10.29 3.12
N LEU A 226 -21.62 -10.21 4.42
CA LEU A 226 -21.95 -11.27 5.38
C LEU A 226 -23.45 -11.37 5.70
N SER A 227 -24.26 -10.37 5.36
CA SER A 227 -25.72 -10.45 5.50
C SER A 227 -26.40 -11.28 4.40
N ARG A 228 -25.64 -11.83 3.45
CA ARG A 228 -26.15 -12.76 2.44
C ARG A 228 -26.40 -14.14 3.05
N LEU A 229 -27.45 -14.83 2.57
CA LEU A 229 -27.85 -16.15 3.10
C LEU A 229 -26.71 -17.17 3.01
N GLU A 230 -25.91 -17.14 1.94
CA GLU A 230 -24.79 -18.06 1.74
C GLU A 230 -23.67 -17.90 2.79
N CYS A 231 -23.60 -16.75 3.46
CA CYS A 231 -22.63 -16.51 4.54
C CYS A 231 -23.16 -16.86 5.94
N MET A 232 -24.49 -16.98 6.08
CA MET A 232 -25.16 -17.32 7.34
C MET A 232 -25.17 -18.83 7.61
N THR A 233 -25.23 -19.63 6.55
CA THR A 233 -25.19 -21.09 6.67
C THR A 233 -23.74 -21.56 6.83
N PRO A 234 -23.39 -22.27 7.92
CA PRO A 234 -22.07 -22.87 8.03
C PRO A 234 -21.86 -23.89 6.91
N PRO A 235 -20.67 -23.95 6.27
CA PRO A 235 -20.40 -24.92 5.22
C PRO A 235 -20.54 -26.34 5.77
N GLY A 236 -21.49 -27.11 5.24
CA GLY A 236 -21.68 -28.52 5.60
C GLY A 236 -23.00 -28.90 6.30
N GLN A 237 -24.02 -28.05 6.29
CA GLN A 237 -25.38 -28.49 6.60
C GLN A 237 -26.18 -28.64 5.29
N PRO A 238 -26.63 -29.87 4.94
CA PRO A 238 -27.46 -30.12 3.75
C PRO A 238 -28.84 -29.46 3.86
#